data_AF-A0A4S9CVI0-F1
#
_entry.id   AF-A0A4S9CVI0-F1
#
_cell.length_a   1.000
_cell.length_b   1.000
_cell.length_c   1.000
_cell.angle_alpha   90.00
_cell.angle_beta   90.00
_cell.angle_gamma   90.00
#
_symmetry.space_group_name_H-M   'P 1'
#
loop_
_entity.id
_entity.type
_entity.pdbx_description
1 polymer ?
#
loop_
_entity_poly.entity_id
_entity_poly.type
_entity_poly.pdbx_seq_one_letter_code
_entity_poly.pdbx_strand_id
1 'polypeptide(L)'
;MSDFCRTCALRTQRSAVSALRRNTQTRSFTASTSAQKNNAALPTFPETSSPELDDVLLQLRTKHFIPAYLNKRQRHLIFGDKFKQELENNPAYATLGEEEIPLKHIDRRSEIPARKPLVLQALRLIEENDEWRQLPSLLEGLHKARPTPDLVLQERILRKLQLNDQFPVILRSLRRSNATGLTLKNDAVLNQVLNALRETASLENWEQTRLERSLKHASELAELLESTDHGSGRKLSPNDARTRPAVIGLFLELHAVYASQYQGGKDVDGKVKAYATRFMATFNESNQPAETDLPEVGAPIEFLSKMSIYHGLSLASKILGGEMPDAPRANQIVQQYEQRLSTLAAALSARSPEPHSFAASSLRAWDACVR
;
A
#
# COMPACT_ATOMS: atom_id res chain seq x y z
N MET A 1 -73.33 -27.13 -22.41
CA MET A 1 -72.34 -26.22 -23.00
C MET A 1 -72.31 -24.95 -22.16
N SER A 2 -71.28 -24.81 -21.35
CA SER A 2 -70.98 -23.57 -20.62
C SER A 2 -69.48 -23.38 -20.73
N ASP A 3 -69.08 -22.78 -21.85
CA ASP A 3 -67.70 -22.44 -22.15
C ASP A 3 -67.21 -21.44 -21.13
N PHE A 4 -66.43 -21.93 -20.17
CA PHE A 4 -65.68 -21.08 -19.26
C PHE A 4 -64.68 -20.27 -20.09
N CYS A 5 -64.90 -18.96 -20.12
CA CYS A 5 -64.02 -18.00 -20.77
C CYS A 5 -62.57 -18.21 -20.29
N ARG A 6 -61.68 -18.58 -21.21
CA ARG A 6 -60.25 -18.88 -20.98
C ARG A 6 -59.53 -17.74 -20.25
N THR A 7 -60.01 -16.51 -20.43
CA THR A 7 -59.52 -15.28 -19.79
C THR A 7 -59.92 -15.18 -18.31
N CYS A 8 -61.06 -15.74 -17.90
CA CYS A 8 -61.50 -15.80 -16.51
C CYS A 8 -60.72 -16.85 -15.70
N ALA A 9 -60.42 -18.01 -16.30
CA ALA A 9 -59.61 -19.06 -15.68
C ALA A 9 -58.16 -18.62 -15.43
N LEU A 10 -57.58 -17.82 -16.33
CA LEU A 10 -56.25 -17.23 -16.15
C LEU A 10 -56.22 -16.13 -15.08
N ARG A 11 -57.35 -15.43 -14.86
CA ARG A 11 -57.46 -14.40 -13.81
C ARG A 11 -57.54 -15.00 -12.41
N THR A 12 -58.28 -16.10 -12.22
CA THR A 12 -58.34 -16.82 -10.94
C THR A 12 -57.01 -17.46 -10.57
N GLN A 13 -56.27 -18.01 -11.54
CA GLN A 13 -54.91 -18.52 -11.29
C GLN A 13 -53.92 -17.40 -10.90
N ARG A 14 -53.97 -16.23 -11.54
CA ARG A 14 -53.12 -15.08 -11.14
C ARG A 14 -53.48 -14.52 -9.76
N SER A 15 -54.76 -14.52 -9.39
CA SER A 15 -55.21 -14.09 -8.05
C SER A 15 -54.78 -15.07 -6.95
N ALA A 16 -54.81 -16.38 -7.21
CA ALA A 16 -54.34 -17.39 -6.27
C ALA A 16 -52.82 -17.33 -6.04
N VAL A 17 -52.04 -17.08 -7.09
CA VAL A 17 -50.58 -16.87 -6.99
C VAL A 17 -50.24 -15.56 -6.28
N SER A 18 -51.06 -14.50 -6.41
CA SER A 18 -50.86 -13.24 -5.69
C SER A 18 -51.35 -13.27 -4.23
N ALA A 19 -52.28 -14.17 -3.89
CA ALA A 19 -52.70 -14.45 -2.51
C ALA A 19 -51.66 -15.30 -1.76
N LEU A 20 -51.06 -16.30 -2.41
CA LEU A 20 -49.95 -17.09 -1.85
C LEU A 20 -48.67 -16.26 -1.63
N ARG A 21 -48.39 -15.26 -2.49
CA ARG A 21 -47.27 -14.32 -2.31
C ARG A 21 -47.51 -13.24 -1.26
N ARG A 22 -48.76 -13.03 -0.82
CA ARG A 22 -49.10 -12.04 0.22
C ARG A 22 -49.06 -12.61 1.64
N ASN A 23 -49.07 -13.94 1.80
CA ASN A 23 -49.06 -14.60 3.11
C ASN A 23 -47.68 -15.16 3.55
N THR A 24 -46.62 -14.92 2.76
CA THR A 24 -45.22 -15.18 3.15
C THR A 24 -44.39 -13.90 3.28
N GLN A 25 -45.05 -12.74 3.40
CA GLN A 25 -44.43 -11.52 3.88
C GLN A 25 -44.61 -11.40 5.40
N THR A 26 -44.12 -12.38 6.13
CA THR A 26 -43.47 -12.05 7.40
C THR A 26 -42.40 -11.04 7.05
N ARG A 27 -42.53 -9.80 7.54
CA ARG A 27 -41.46 -8.81 7.46
C ARG A 27 -40.25 -9.39 8.19
N SER A 28 -39.41 -10.12 7.48
CA SER A 28 -38.02 -10.26 7.86
C SER A 28 -37.51 -8.83 7.94
N PHE A 29 -37.07 -8.41 9.11
CA PHE A 29 -36.30 -7.19 9.27
C PHE A 29 -35.01 -7.37 8.46
N THR A 30 -35.09 -7.16 7.16
CA THR A 30 -33.91 -7.08 6.30
C THR A 30 -33.13 -5.89 6.83
N ALA A 31 -31.95 -6.18 7.37
CA ALA A 31 -31.01 -5.21 7.87
C ALA A 31 -31.01 -3.99 6.95
N SER A 32 -31.42 -2.84 7.49
CA SER A 32 -31.34 -1.55 6.83
C SER A 32 -29.97 -1.41 6.17
N THR A 33 -29.87 -0.87 4.97
CA THR A 33 -28.59 -0.57 4.30
C THR A 33 -27.66 0.32 5.15
N SER A 34 -28.17 0.97 6.20
CA SER A 34 -27.39 1.64 7.23
C SER A 34 -26.68 0.70 8.21
N ALA A 35 -27.22 -0.48 8.51
CA ALA A 35 -26.59 -1.50 9.36
C ALA A 35 -25.40 -2.16 8.63
N GLN A 36 -25.54 -2.43 7.33
CA GLN A 36 -24.42 -2.96 6.52
C GLN A 36 -23.22 -2.00 6.42
N LYS A 37 -23.42 -0.68 6.56
CA LYS A 37 -22.31 0.30 6.56
C LYS A 37 -21.48 0.30 7.86
N ASN A 38 -21.97 -0.29 8.95
CA ASN A 38 -21.30 -0.29 10.25
C ASN A 38 -20.64 -1.63 10.61
N ASN A 39 -20.64 -2.61 9.71
CA ASN A 39 -19.99 -3.92 9.92
C ASN A 39 -18.47 -3.89 9.69
N ALA A 40 -17.84 -2.71 9.67
CA ALA A 40 -16.39 -2.63 9.59
C ALA A 40 -15.82 -3.07 10.95
N ALA A 41 -15.02 -4.15 10.94
CA ALA A 41 -14.33 -4.63 12.12
C ALA A 41 -13.41 -3.52 12.68
N LEU A 42 -13.38 -3.39 14.00
CA LEU A 42 -12.44 -2.49 14.66
C LEU A 42 -11.02 -3.05 14.51
N PRO A 43 -10.01 -2.17 14.36
CA PRO A 43 -8.63 -2.61 14.38
C PRO A 43 -8.31 -3.19 15.76
N THR A 44 -7.84 -4.43 15.77
CA THR A 44 -7.35 -5.11 16.96
C THR A 44 -5.83 -5.06 17.00
N PHE A 45 -5.29 -4.85 18.20
CA PHE A 45 -3.86 -4.81 18.46
C PHE A 45 -3.54 -6.03 19.33
N PRO A 46 -2.77 -7.00 18.82
CA PRO A 46 -2.23 -8.08 19.65
C PRO A 46 -1.38 -7.53 20.79
N GLU A 47 -1.41 -8.17 21.95
CA GLU A 47 -0.55 -7.81 23.09
C GLU A 47 0.93 -7.79 22.67
N THR A 48 1.64 -6.78 23.15
CA THR A 48 3.05 -6.58 22.84
C THR A 48 3.91 -6.88 24.06
N SER A 49 5.22 -6.92 23.84
CA SER A 49 6.19 -7.00 24.94
C SER A 49 6.32 -5.69 25.73
N SER A 50 5.75 -4.58 25.23
CA SER A 50 5.87 -3.24 25.81
C SER A 50 4.53 -2.75 26.36
N PRO A 51 4.35 -2.67 27.68
CA PRO A 51 3.10 -2.16 28.26
C PRO A 51 2.84 -0.69 27.90
N GLU A 52 3.90 0.09 27.65
CA GLU A 52 3.75 1.47 27.18
C GLU A 52 3.15 1.52 25.76
N LEU A 53 3.59 0.64 24.86
CA LEU A 53 3.02 0.54 23.52
C LEU A 53 1.56 0.11 23.57
N ASP A 54 1.23 -0.88 24.40
CA ASP A 54 -0.14 -1.35 24.56
C ASP A 54 -1.06 -0.24 25.09
N ASP A 55 -0.60 0.56 26.06
CA ASP A 55 -1.36 1.71 26.56
C ASP A 55 -1.60 2.76 25.47
N VAL A 56 -0.56 3.12 24.71
CA VAL A 56 -0.68 4.09 23.60
C VAL A 56 -1.63 3.59 22.50
N LEU A 57 -1.54 2.31 22.12
CA LEU A 57 -2.43 1.70 21.13
C LEU A 57 -3.87 1.61 21.65
N LEU A 58 -4.06 1.32 22.94
CA LEU A 58 -5.36 1.31 23.59
C LEU A 58 -5.98 2.72 23.65
N GLN A 59 -5.18 3.75 23.95
CA GLN A 59 -5.62 5.14 23.90
C GLN A 59 -6.05 5.53 22.48
N LEU A 60 -5.27 5.18 21.45
CA LEU A 60 -5.64 5.41 20.04
C LEU A 60 -6.96 4.69 19.70
N ARG A 61 -7.08 3.41 20.08
CA ARG A 61 -8.28 2.61 19.83
C ARG A 61 -9.51 3.22 20.49
N THR A 62 -9.44 3.55 21.77
CA THR A 62 -10.59 3.98 22.57
C THR A 62 -10.99 5.43 22.32
N LYS A 63 -10.01 6.34 22.18
CA LYS A 63 -10.27 7.79 22.07
C LYS A 63 -10.37 8.28 20.63
N HIS A 64 -9.81 7.58 19.65
CA HIS A 64 -9.84 8.00 18.24
C HIS A 64 -10.53 7.01 17.30
N PHE A 65 -10.23 5.72 17.37
CA PHE A 65 -10.75 4.76 16.40
C PHE A 65 -12.20 4.39 16.69
N ILE A 66 -12.54 3.92 17.89
CA ILE A 66 -13.93 3.59 18.25
C ILE A 66 -14.89 4.73 17.88
N PRO A 67 -14.66 6.00 18.28
CA PRO A 67 -15.52 7.10 17.87
C PRO A 67 -15.66 7.27 16.36
N ALA A 68 -14.62 6.99 15.57
CA ALA A 68 -14.67 7.09 14.11
C ALA A 68 -15.51 5.99 13.44
N TYR A 69 -15.64 4.82 14.09
CA TYR A 69 -16.49 3.73 13.61
C TYR A 69 -17.97 3.89 14.00
N LEU A 70 -18.27 4.73 15.00
CA LEU A 70 -19.63 4.98 15.45
C LEU A 70 -20.46 5.82 14.44
N ASN A 71 -21.75 5.51 14.36
CA ASN A 71 -22.68 6.30 13.56
C ASN A 71 -22.91 7.70 14.18
N LYS A 72 -23.54 8.61 13.43
CA LYS A 72 -23.74 10.00 13.87
C LYS A 72 -24.52 10.11 15.20
N ARG A 73 -25.50 9.24 15.43
CA ARG A 73 -26.32 9.22 16.65
C ARG A 73 -25.51 8.76 17.85
N GLN A 74 -24.78 7.66 17.71
CA GLN A 74 -23.89 7.13 18.74
C GLN A 74 -22.78 8.12 19.09
N ARG A 75 -22.16 8.76 18.08
CA ARG A 75 -21.19 9.84 18.31
C ARG A 75 -21.78 11.02 19.07
N HIS A 76 -23.02 11.42 18.77
CA HIS A 76 -23.69 12.49 19.49
C HIS A 76 -23.95 12.11 20.96
N LEU A 77 -24.25 10.84 21.22
CA LEU A 77 -24.47 10.30 22.56
C LEU A 77 -23.18 10.34 23.39
N ILE A 78 -22.06 9.83 22.86
CA ILE A 78 -20.79 9.78 23.62
C ILE A 78 -20.15 11.16 23.84
N PHE A 79 -20.35 12.12 22.93
CA PHE A 79 -19.73 13.44 23.02
C PHE A 79 -20.64 14.55 23.57
N GLY A 80 -21.90 14.26 23.85
CA GLY A 80 -22.85 15.25 24.36
C GLY A 80 -22.91 15.23 25.88
N ASP A 81 -22.51 16.33 26.53
CA ASP A 81 -22.51 16.46 27.99
C ASP A 81 -23.88 16.18 28.63
N LYS A 82 -24.95 16.57 27.93
CA LYS A 82 -26.34 16.33 28.36
C LYS A 82 -26.73 14.86 28.47
N PHE A 83 -25.99 13.96 27.80
CA PHE A 83 -26.26 12.52 27.80
C PHE A 83 -25.37 11.76 28.78
N LYS A 84 -24.48 12.44 29.50
CA LYS A 84 -23.56 11.80 30.45
C LYS A 84 -24.31 10.98 31.50
N GLN A 85 -25.25 11.62 32.19
CA GLN A 85 -26.06 10.95 33.22
C GLN A 85 -27.00 9.89 32.62
N GLU A 86 -27.47 10.09 31.39
CA GLU A 86 -28.29 9.09 30.68
C GLU A 86 -27.49 7.82 30.40
N LEU A 87 -26.25 7.93 29.95
CA LEU A 87 -25.35 6.80 29.70
C LEU A 87 -24.92 6.09 30.98
N GLU A 88 -24.78 6.82 32.09
CA GLU A 88 -24.47 6.24 33.41
C GLU A 88 -25.66 5.43 33.96
N ASN A 89 -26.88 5.95 33.81
CA ASN A 89 -28.09 5.29 34.28
C ASN A 89 -28.59 4.17 33.35
N ASN A 90 -28.43 4.36 32.03
CA ASN A 90 -28.88 3.43 30.99
C ASN A 90 -27.71 3.12 30.03
N PRO A 91 -26.87 2.12 30.36
CA PRO A 91 -25.74 1.74 29.53
C PRO A 91 -26.19 1.36 28.12
N ALA A 92 -25.66 2.06 27.13
CA ALA A 92 -25.90 1.78 25.72
C ALA A 92 -24.68 1.09 25.10
N TYR A 93 -24.91 0.27 24.07
CA TYR A 93 -23.87 -0.48 23.38
C TYR A 93 -23.89 -0.22 21.87
N ALA A 94 -22.73 -0.33 21.24
CA ALA A 94 -22.58 -0.32 19.79
C ALA A 94 -21.95 -1.63 19.35
N THR A 95 -22.64 -2.35 18.47
CA THR A 95 -22.09 -3.53 17.80
C THR A 95 -21.22 -3.07 16.62
N LEU A 96 -19.92 -3.37 16.68
CA LEU A 96 -18.93 -3.04 15.66
C LEU A 96 -18.21 -4.33 15.24
N GLY A 97 -18.61 -4.89 14.09
CA GLY A 97 -18.17 -6.23 13.70
C GLY A 97 -18.72 -7.28 14.66
N GLU A 98 -17.82 -8.05 15.29
CA GLU A 98 -18.14 -9.07 16.29
C GLU A 98 -18.03 -8.56 17.74
N GLU A 99 -17.66 -7.28 17.94
CA GLU A 99 -17.48 -6.70 19.25
C GLU A 99 -18.67 -5.84 19.68
N GLU A 100 -19.15 -6.01 20.91
CA GLU A 100 -20.08 -5.09 21.57
C GLU A 100 -19.32 -4.08 22.43
N ILE A 101 -19.34 -2.82 22.00
CA ILE A 101 -18.61 -1.74 22.66
C ILE A 101 -19.56 -0.92 23.54
N PRO A 102 -19.30 -0.79 24.86
CA PRO A 102 -20.08 0.09 25.71
C PRO A 102 -19.85 1.55 25.34
N LEU A 103 -20.95 2.29 25.14
CA LEU A 103 -20.94 3.71 24.88
C LEU A 103 -20.78 4.46 26.20
N LYS A 104 -19.61 5.05 26.40
CA LYS A 104 -19.31 5.91 27.55
C LYS A 104 -19.20 7.35 27.09
N HIS A 105 -19.60 8.28 27.96
CA HIS A 105 -19.37 9.70 27.71
C HIS A 105 -17.85 9.98 27.67
N ILE A 106 -17.44 10.83 26.72
CA ILE A 106 -16.05 11.26 26.54
C ILE A 106 -16.03 12.78 26.42
N ASP A 107 -15.37 13.46 27.35
CA ASP A 107 -15.14 14.90 27.21
C ASP A 107 -14.07 15.17 26.13
N ARG A 108 -14.49 15.85 25.07
CA ARG A 108 -13.63 16.15 23.92
C ARG A 108 -12.46 17.07 24.25
N ARG A 109 -12.56 17.89 25.30
CA ARG A 109 -11.56 18.90 25.65
C ARG A 109 -10.48 18.35 26.58
N SER A 110 -10.87 17.45 27.49
CA SER A 110 -9.96 16.94 28.53
C SER A 110 -9.48 15.52 28.27
N GLU A 111 -10.31 14.65 27.67
CA GLU A 111 -10.00 13.21 27.59
C GLU A 111 -9.47 12.73 26.24
N ILE A 112 -9.59 13.53 25.17
CA ILE A 112 -9.13 13.14 23.84
C ILE A 112 -7.74 13.73 23.61
N PRO A 113 -6.67 12.92 23.68
CA PRO A 113 -5.32 13.40 23.41
C PRO A 113 -5.17 13.86 21.95
N ALA A 114 -4.12 14.63 21.70
CA ALA A 114 -3.80 15.02 20.33
C ALA A 114 -3.34 13.79 19.53
N ARG A 115 -4.09 13.44 18.48
CA ARG A 115 -3.85 12.24 17.67
C ARG A 115 -2.45 12.18 17.05
N LYS A 116 -1.96 13.28 16.47
CA LYS A 116 -0.68 13.28 15.75
C LYS A 116 0.50 12.95 16.69
N PRO A 117 0.68 13.61 17.84
CA PRO A 117 1.67 13.20 18.84
C PRO A 117 1.54 11.74 19.26
N LEU A 118 0.32 11.27 19.53
CA LEU A 118 0.07 9.90 19.99
C LEU A 118 0.44 8.85 18.93
N VAL A 119 0.15 9.12 17.65
CA VAL A 119 0.58 8.27 16.52
C VAL A 119 2.10 8.28 16.39
N LEU A 120 2.76 9.43 16.51
CA LEU A 120 4.22 9.51 16.43
C LEU A 120 4.89 8.77 17.59
N GLN A 121 4.30 8.79 18.79
CA GLN A 121 4.73 7.99 19.92
C GLN A 121 4.55 6.50 19.65
N ALA A 122 3.38 6.07 19.16
CA ALA A 122 3.14 4.67 18.78
C ALA A 122 4.16 4.18 17.76
N LEU A 123 4.46 4.98 16.72
CA LEU A 123 5.44 4.61 15.69
C LEU A 123 6.86 4.49 16.25
N ARG A 124 7.24 5.34 17.21
CA ARG A 124 8.53 5.24 17.89
C ARG A 124 8.61 3.98 18.74
N LEU A 125 7.59 3.70 19.55
CA LEU A 125 7.54 2.51 20.41
C LEU A 125 7.50 1.21 19.58
N ILE A 126 6.78 1.19 18.46
CA ILE A 126 6.80 0.06 17.51
C ILE A 126 8.21 -0.22 17.01
N GLU A 127 8.94 0.83 16.65
CA GLU A 127 10.33 0.71 16.15
C GLU A 127 11.29 0.27 17.25
N GLU A 128 11.20 0.86 18.44
CA GLU A 128 12.05 0.51 19.60
C GLU A 128 11.86 -0.94 20.07
N ASN A 129 10.66 -1.50 19.91
CA ASN A 129 10.31 -2.85 20.37
C ASN A 129 10.18 -3.87 19.22
N ASP A 130 10.50 -3.49 17.98
CA ASP A 130 10.36 -4.33 16.77
C ASP A 130 8.93 -4.91 16.55
N GLU A 131 7.89 -4.20 17.01
CA GLU A 131 6.49 -4.64 16.99
C GLU A 131 5.77 -4.25 15.68
N TRP A 132 6.45 -4.38 14.52
CA TRP A 132 5.95 -3.91 13.22
C TRP A 132 4.63 -4.56 12.78
N ARG A 133 4.31 -5.73 13.34
CA ARG A 133 3.02 -6.42 13.13
C ARG A 133 1.80 -5.58 13.51
N GLN A 134 1.96 -4.53 14.33
CA GLN A 134 0.89 -3.62 14.75
C GLN A 134 0.48 -2.61 13.66
N LEU A 135 1.36 -2.34 12.69
CA LEU A 135 1.16 -1.26 11.72
C LEU A 135 -0.07 -1.41 10.82
N PRO A 136 -0.42 -2.60 10.29
CA PRO A 136 -1.63 -2.75 9.48
C PRO A 136 -2.90 -2.30 10.24
N SER A 137 -3.04 -2.70 11.52
CA SER A 137 -4.17 -2.29 12.37
C SER A 137 -4.12 -0.79 12.69
N LEU A 138 -2.93 -0.23 12.89
CA LEU A 138 -2.77 1.20 13.12
C LEU A 138 -3.20 2.01 11.89
N LEU A 139 -2.75 1.62 10.69
CA LEU A 139 -3.14 2.25 9.43
C LEU A 139 -4.65 2.16 9.17
N GLU A 140 -5.26 1.02 9.48
CA GLU A 140 -6.71 0.84 9.39
C GLU A 140 -7.49 1.82 10.29
N GLY A 141 -7.10 1.93 11.56
CA GLY A 141 -7.69 2.90 12.48
C GLY A 141 -7.53 4.33 12.00
N LEU A 142 -6.35 4.68 11.48
CA LEU A 142 -6.07 6.03 10.95
C LEU A 142 -6.89 6.36 9.71
N HIS A 143 -7.00 5.41 8.78
CA HIS A 143 -7.79 5.59 7.57
C HIS A 143 -9.27 5.81 7.90
N LYS A 144 -9.82 5.05 8.85
CA LYS A 144 -11.21 5.29 9.27
C LYS A 144 -11.37 6.62 10.02
N ALA A 145 -10.41 6.99 10.86
CA ALA A 145 -10.47 8.20 11.67
C ALA A 145 -10.23 9.51 10.88
N ARG A 146 -9.80 9.43 9.62
CA ARG A 146 -9.62 10.60 8.76
C ARG A 146 -10.05 10.27 7.32
N PRO A 147 -11.09 10.93 6.78
CA PRO A 147 -11.55 10.68 5.41
C PRO A 147 -10.49 10.93 4.32
N THR A 148 -9.53 11.83 4.56
CA THR A 148 -8.43 12.11 3.64
C THR A 148 -7.14 11.42 4.09
N PRO A 149 -6.45 10.70 3.20
CA PRO A 149 -5.19 10.05 3.55
C PRO A 149 -4.13 11.10 3.90
N ASP A 150 -3.42 10.87 4.99
CA ASP A 150 -2.25 11.67 5.36
C ASP A 150 -1.01 11.09 4.66
N LEU A 151 -0.79 11.52 3.42
CA LEU A 151 0.28 10.98 2.57
C LEU A 151 1.66 11.15 3.21
N VAL A 152 1.91 12.30 3.84
CA VAL A 152 3.18 12.59 4.53
C VAL A 152 3.42 11.58 5.67
N LEU A 153 2.37 11.25 6.42
CA LEU A 153 2.45 10.22 7.45
C LEU A 153 2.65 8.82 6.85
N GLN A 154 1.93 8.48 5.78
CA GLN A 154 2.09 7.20 5.10
C GLN A 154 3.52 7.01 4.56
N GLU A 155 4.08 8.00 3.89
CA GLU A 155 5.48 7.99 3.42
C GLU A 155 6.46 7.83 4.59
N ARG A 156 6.23 8.53 5.70
CA ARG A 156 7.05 8.38 6.91
C ARG A 156 7.00 6.96 7.47
N ILE A 157 5.83 6.33 7.50
CA ILE A 157 5.65 4.94 7.96
C ILE A 157 6.38 3.97 7.02
N LEU A 158 6.18 4.11 5.71
CA LEU A 158 6.84 3.26 4.71
C LEU A 158 8.37 3.39 4.76
N ARG A 159 8.89 4.59 5.00
CA ARG A 159 10.32 4.82 5.18
C ARG A 159 10.86 4.13 6.42
N LYS A 160 10.13 4.15 7.54
CA LYS A 160 10.52 3.40 8.75
C LYS A 160 10.53 1.90 8.50
N LEU A 161 9.51 1.38 7.82
CA LEU A 161 9.47 -0.04 7.41
C LEU A 161 10.66 -0.42 6.51
N GLN A 162 11.00 0.44 5.54
CA GLN A 162 12.16 0.24 4.67
C GLN A 162 13.47 0.16 5.46
N LEU A 163 13.72 1.13 6.34
CA LEU A 163 14.98 1.20 7.11
C LEU A 163 15.15 0.02 8.09
N ASN A 164 14.08 -0.70 8.41
CA ASN A 164 14.08 -1.85 9.32
C ASN A 164 13.89 -3.20 8.61
N ASP A 165 14.02 -3.27 7.28
CA ASP A 165 13.88 -4.50 6.48
C ASP A 165 12.49 -5.19 6.62
N GLN A 166 11.43 -4.38 6.81
CA GLN A 166 10.07 -4.85 7.06
C GLN A 166 9.16 -4.81 5.81
N PHE A 167 9.71 -5.15 4.65
CA PHE A 167 8.95 -5.20 3.39
C PHE A 167 7.69 -6.10 3.45
N PRO A 168 7.69 -7.26 4.14
CA PRO A 168 6.49 -8.07 4.27
C PRO A 168 5.30 -7.34 4.94
N VAL A 169 5.56 -6.40 5.84
CA VAL A 169 4.52 -5.58 6.49
C VAL A 169 3.93 -4.56 5.51
N ILE A 170 4.75 -4.02 4.60
CA ILE A 170 4.28 -3.17 3.49
C ILE A 170 3.30 -3.97 2.62
N LEU A 171 3.69 -5.17 2.17
CA LEU A 171 2.83 -6.03 1.34
C LEU A 171 1.52 -6.40 2.05
N ARG A 172 1.58 -6.77 3.34
CA ARG A 172 0.38 -7.05 4.14
C ARG A 172 -0.56 -5.85 4.22
N SER A 173 0.00 -4.65 4.36
CA SER A 173 -0.78 -3.41 4.43
C SER A 173 -1.42 -3.07 3.08
N LEU A 174 -0.71 -3.29 1.97
CA LEU A 174 -1.22 -3.10 0.62
C LEU A 174 -2.33 -4.10 0.28
N ARG A 175 -2.18 -5.39 0.60
CA ARG A 175 -3.25 -6.39 0.41
C ARG A 175 -4.58 -6.01 1.07
N ARG A 176 -4.53 -5.17 2.10
CA ARG A 176 -5.69 -4.63 2.83
C ARG A 176 -5.93 -3.15 2.52
N SER A 177 -5.62 -2.70 1.30
CA SER A 177 -5.68 -1.29 0.86
C SER A 177 -6.99 -0.57 1.22
N ASN A 178 -8.14 -1.23 1.07
CA ASN A 178 -9.45 -0.67 1.43
C ASN A 178 -9.60 -0.42 2.95
N ALA A 179 -8.91 -1.18 3.79
CA ALA A 179 -8.89 -0.98 5.23
C ALA A 179 -7.80 0.03 5.64
N THR A 180 -6.56 -0.16 5.16
CA THR A 180 -5.39 0.63 5.56
C THR A 180 -5.30 2.00 4.90
N GLY A 181 -6.05 2.22 3.81
CA GLY A 181 -5.94 3.41 2.97
C GLY A 181 -4.63 3.51 2.19
N LEU A 182 -3.82 2.45 2.16
CA LEU A 182 -2.54 2.41 1.45
C LEU A 182 -2.75 1.87 0.04
N THR A 183 -2.49 2.68 -0.99
CA THR A 183 -2.69 2.31 -2.39
C THR A 183 -1.50 2.70 -3.27
N LEU A 184 -1.20 1.89 -4.28
CA LEU A 184 -0.14 2.14 -5.25
C LEU A 184 -0.61 3.07 -6.38
N LYS A 185 -1.89 3.48 -6.37
CA LYS A 185 -2.39 4.56 -7.24
C LYS A 185 -1.82 5.92 -6.87
N ASN A 186 -1.31 6.05 -5.65
CA ASN A 186 -0.60 7.24 -5.21
C ASN A 186 0.88 7.12 -5.57
N ASP A 187 1.38 8.09 -6.33
CA ASP A 187 2.76 8.05 -6.86
C ASP A 187 3.83 8.09 -5.75
N ALA A 188 3.59 8.87 -4.69
CA ALA A 188 4.48 8.91 -3.53
C ALA A 188 4.58 7.54 -2.84
N VAL A 189 3.44 6.88 -2.60
CA VAL A 189 3.39 5.51 -2.05
C VAL A 189 4.07 4.53 -3.00
N LEU A 190 3.76 4.55 -4.30
CA LEU A 190 4.37 3.64 -5.27
C LEU A 190 5.90 3.80 -5.29
N ASN A 191 6.40 5.02 -5.44
CA ASN A 191 7.84 5.28 -5.49
C ASN A 191 8.55 4.81 -4.21
N GLN A 192 7.94 5.06 -3.05
CA GLN A 192 8.49 4.62 -1.77
C GLN A 192 8.52 3.08 -1.65
N VAL A 193 7.50 2.38 -2.15
CA VAL A 193 7.45 0.90 -2.18
C VAL A 193 8.50 0.33 -3.13
N LEU A 194 8.66 0.91 -4.33
CA LEU A 194 9.70 0.48 -5.29
C LEU A 194 11.10 0.66 -4.70
N ASN A 195 11.36 1.80 -4.05
CA ASN A 195 12.64 2.05 -3.39
C ASN A 195 12.89 1.07 -2.25
N ALA A 196 11.87 0.80 -1.43
CA ALA A 196 11.98 -0.16 -0.33
C ALA A 196 12.32 -1.56 -0.84
N LEU A 197 11.69 -2.00 -1.93
CA LEU A 197 11.98 -3.30 -2.56
C LEU A 197 13.42 -3.36 -3.08
N ARG A 198 13.86 -2.32 -3.80
CA ARG A 198 15.22 -2.24 -4.32
C ARG A 198 16.27 -2.28 -3.21
N GLU A 199 16.08 -1.46 -2.17
CA GLU A 199 17.02 -1.40 -1.05
C GLU A 199 17.10 -2.76 -0.36
N THR A 200 15.96 -3.37 -0.03
CA THR A 200 15.86 -4.73 0.53
C THR A 200 16.67 -5.74 -0.29
N ALA A 201 16.59 -5.67 -1.62
CA ALA A 201 17.29 -6.58 -2.53
C ALA A 201 18.80 -6.31 -2.61
N SER A 202 19.21 -5.04 -2.60
CA SER A 202 20.60 -4.61 -2.78
C SER A 202 21.43 -4.62 -1.50
N LEU A 203 20.79 -4.74 -0.32
CA LEU A 203 21.48 -4.85 0.96
C LEU A 203 22.51 -5.98 0.90
N GLU A 204 23.67 -5.73 1.53
CA GLU A 204 24.78 -6.69 1.56
C GLU A 204 25.25 -7.11 0.15
N ASN A 205 25.25 -6.16 -0.79
CA ASN A 205 25.72 -6.36 -2.17
C ASN A 205 24.97 -7.46 -2.93
N TRP A 206 23.63 -7.41 -2.89
CA TRP A 206 22.77 -8.35 -3.62
C TRP A 206 22.95 -9.81 -3.18
N GLU A 207 23.09 -10.04 -1.86
CA GLU A 207 23.19 -11.39 -1.30
C GLU A 207 22.06 -12.31 -1.78
N GLN A 208 22.41 -13.56 -2.11
CA GLN A 208 21.53 -14.48 -2.83
C GLN A 208 20.18 -14.69 -2.14
N THR A 209 20.18 -15.00 -0.85
CA THR A 209 18.96 -15.30 -0.07
C THR A 209 18.03 -14.10 -0.01
N ARG A 210 18.58 -12.90 0.18
CA ARG A 210 17.86 -11.63 0.17
C ARG A 210 17.29 -11.31 -1.21
N LEU A 211 18.08 -11.52 -2.27
CA LEU A 211 17.64 -11.29 -3.64
C LEU A 211 16.52 -12.25 -4.04
N GLU A 212 16.63 -13.54 -3.71
CA GLU A 212 15.58 -14.53 -3.94
C GLU A 212 14.28 -14.19 -3.19
N ARG A 213 14.38 -13.72 -1.94
CA ARG A 213 13.23 -13.23 -1.17
C ARG A 213 12.62 -12.00 -1.82
N SER A 214 13.45 -11.07 -2.28
CA SER A 214 13.00 -9.86 -2.96
C SER A 214 12.32 -10.15 -4.30
N LEU A 215 12.76 -11.17 -5.03
CA LEU A 215 12.09 -11.65 -6.25
C LEU A 215 10.68 -12.20 -5.96
N LYS A 216 10.50 -12.90 -4.83
CA LYS A 216 9.17 -13.33 -4.36
C LYS A 216 8.29 -12.12 -4.04
N HIS A 217 8.84 -11.15 -3.31
CA HIS A 217 8.14 -9.90 -3.01
C HIS A 217 7.81 -9.07 -4.26
N ALA A 218 8.69 -9.05 -5.25
CA ALA A 218 8.45 -8.40 -6.55
C ALA A 218 7.30 -9.07 -7.30
N SER A 219 7.21 -10.39 -7.24
CA SER A 219 6.10 -11.16 -7.83
C SER A 219 4.77 -10.82 -7.14
N GLU A 220 4.73 -10.79 -5.81
CA GLU A 220 3.54 -10.36 -5.06
C GLU A 220 3.16 -8.90 -5.35
N LEU A 221 4.15 -8.01 -5.48
CA LEU A 221 3.92 -6.61 -5.84
C LEU A 221 3.35 -6.48 -7.25
N ALA A 222 3.83 -7.30 -8.20
CA ALA A 222 3.30 -7.34 -9.56
C ALA A 222 1.83 -7.76 -9.56
N GLU A 223 1.44 -8.80 -8.80
CA GLU A 223 0.05 -9.21 -8.63
C GLU A 223 -0.82 -8.09 -8.04
N LEU A 224 -0.31 -7.38 -7.02
CA LEU A 224 -1.01 -6.22 -6.47
C LEU A 224 -1.24 -5.15 -7.52
N LEU A 225 -0.24 -4.80 -8.34
CA LEU A 225 -0.38 -3.82 -9.41
C LEU A 225 -1.40 -4.23 -10.49
N GLU A 226 -1.72 -5.51 -10.64
CA GLU A 226 -2.78 -5.98 -11.53
C GLU A 226 -4.19 -5.88 -10.92
N SER A 227 -4.30 -5.74 -9.59
CA SER A 227 -5.59 -5.60 -8.91
C SER A 227 -6.24 -4.24 -9.20
N THR A 228 -7.58 -4.17 -9.05
CA THR A 228 -8.32 -2.91 -9.17
C THR A 228 -8.08 -1.94 -8.02
N ASP A 229 -7.54 -2.43 -6.90
CA ASP A 229 -7.26 -1.64 -5.71
C ASP A 229 -6.00 -0.77 -5.89
N HIS A 230 -5.04 -1.27 -6.66
CA HIS A 230 -3.73 -0.63 -6.87
C HIS A 230 -3.46 -0.21 -8.31
N GLY A 231 -4.04 -0.90 -9.30
CA GLY A 231 -3.90 -0.60 -10.72
C GLY A 231 -5.24 -0.49 -11.43
N SER A 232 -5.23 -0.77 -12.74
CA SER A 232 -6.44 -0.69 -13.59
C SER A 232 -7.12 -2.05 -13.86
N GLY A 233 -6.72 -3.12 -13.16
CA GLY A 233 -7.27 -4.45 -13.37
C GLY A 233 -6.66 -5.15 -14.59
N ARG A 234 -7.48 -5.99 -15.25
CA ARG A 234 -7.05 -6.78 -16.42
C ARG A 234 -6.70 -5.95 -17.65
N LYS A 235 -7.30 -4.77 -17.81
CA LYS A 235 -7.06 -3.89 -18.97
C LYS A 235 -6.20 -2.72 -18.52
N LEU A 236 -5.08 -2.49 -19.21
CA LEU A 236 -4.20 -1.36 -18.94
C LEU A 236 -4.93 -0.05 -19.27
N SER A 237 -5.03 0.85 -18.29
CA SER A 237 -5.46 2.23 -18.53
C SER A 237 -4.26 3.10 -18.97
N PRO A 238 -4.51 4.28 -19.57
CA PRO A 238 -3.49 5.32 -19.63
C PRO A 238 -2.90 5.58 -18.25
N ASN A 239 -1.58 5.78 -18.18
CA ASN A 239 -0.81 6.01 -16.96
C ASN A 239 -0.82 4.88 -15.92
N ASP A 240 -1.18 3.64 -16.31
CA ASP A 240 -1.09 2.47 -15.43
C ASP A 240 0.35 2.29 -14.90
N ALA A 241 0.49 2.02 -13.60
CA ALA A 241 1.78 1.85 -12.96
C ALA A 241 2.64 0.76 -13.62
N ARG A 242 2.02 -0.30 -14.15
CA ARG A 242 2.71 -1.44 -14.80
C ARG A 242 3.30 -1.09 -16.16
N THR A 243 3.02 0.09 -16.72
CA THR A 243 3.65 0.60 -17.94
C THR A 243 4.70 1.66 -17.65
N ARG A 244 4.95 1.98 -16.37
CA ARG A 244 5.93 3.00 -16.00
C ARG A 244 7.35 2.41 -16.08
N PRO A 245 8.29 3.10 -16.74
CA PRO A 245 9.70 2.71 -16.81
C PRO A 245 10.33 2.44 -15.44
N ALA A 246 9.98 3.20 -14.40
CA ALA A 246 10.51 2.96 -13.05
C ALA A 246 10.08 1.60 -12.47
N VAL A 247 8.85 1.15 -12.74
CA VAL A 247 8.33 -0.15 -12.27
C VAL A 247 8.97 -1.29 -13.05
N ILE A 248 8.95 -1.19 -14.39
CA ILE A 248 9.50 -2.24 -15.25
C ILE A 248 11.02 -2.32 -15.09
N GLY A 249 11.70 -1.17 -14.98
CA GLY A 249 13.14 -1.07 -14.78
C GLY A 249 13.58 -1.73 -13.47
N LEU A 250 12.85 -1.56 -12.37
CA LEU A 250 13.14 -2.27 -11.12
C LEU A 250 13.00 -3.78 -11.30
N PHE A 251 11.92 -4.27 -11.89
CA PHE A 251 11.75 -5.72 -12.09
C PHE A 251 12.82 -6.30 -13.03
N LEU A 252 13.19 -5.56 -14.08
CA LEU A 252 14.30 -5.92 -14.95
C LEU A 252 15.62 -5.99 -14.17
N GLU A 253 15.92 -4.98 -13.34
CA GLU A 253 17.12 -4.93 -12.50
C GLU A 253 17.22 -6.16 -11.59
N LEU A 254 16.17 -6.47 -10.81
CA LEU A 254 16.19 -7.60 -9.88
C LEU A 254 16.49 -8.93 -10.58
N HIS A 255 15.83 -9.18 -11.71
CA HIS A 255 16.05 -10.42 -12.48
C HIS A 255 17.42 -10.43 -13.17
N ALA A 256 17.87 -9.29 -13.71
CA ALA A 256 19.16 -9.20 -14.40
C ALA A 256 20.34 -9.36 -13.41
N VAL A 257 20.25 -8.79 -12.21
CA VAL A 257 21.24 -8.99 -11.15
C VAL A 257 21.30 -10.46 -10.76
N TYR A 258 20.14 -11.10 -10.53
CA TYR A 258 20.09 -12.51 -10.15
C TYR A 258 20.71 -13.41 -11.23
N ALA A 259 20.37 -13.16 -12.50
CA ALA A 259 20.95 -13.87 -13.63
C ALA A 259 22.48 -13.66 -13.74
N SER A 260 22.94 -12.42 -13.56
CA SER A 260 24.35 -12.06 -13.62
C SER A 260 25.18 -12.72 -12.52
N GLN A 261 24.71 -12.69 -11.26
CA GLN A 261 25.49 -13.15 -10.11
C GLN A 261 25.33 -14.66 -9.84
N TYR A 262 24.13 -15.21 -10.06
CA TYR A 262 23.78 -16.56 -9.58
C TYR A 262 23.39 -17.55 -10.69
N GLN A 263 23.24 -17.10 -11.94
CA GLN A 263 22.92 -17.97 -13.10
C GLN A 263 24.00 -17.93 -14.19
N GLY A 264 25.21 -17.48 -13.85
CA GLY A 264 26.34 -17.44 -14.77
C GLY A 264 26.14 -16.50 -15.96
N GLY A 265 25.39 -15.41 -15.77
CA GLY A 265 25.11 -14.42 -16.81
C GLY A 265 24.13 -14.88 -17.87
N LYS A 266 23.25 -15.84 -17.56
CA LYS A 266 22.25 -16.39 -18.50
C LYS A 266 20.84 -16.12 -18.03
N ASP A 267 19.94 -15.83 -18.98
CA ASP A 267 18.50 -15.69 -18.70
C ASP A 267 17.82 -17.06 -18.67
N VAL A 268 18.02 -17.80 -17.56
CA VAL A 268 17.54 -19.19 -17.44
C VAL A 268 16.01 -19.28 -17.52
N ASP A 269 15.30 -18.35 -16.88
CA ASP A 269 13.83 -18.37 -16.77
C ASP A 269 13.13 -17.49 -17.83
N GLY A 270 13.90 -16.89 -18.75
CA GLY A 270 13.38 -15.97 -19.78
C GLY A 270 12.86 -14.63 -19.23
N LYS A 271 13.06 -14.35 -17.95
CA LYS A 271 12.52 -13.15 -17.26
C LYS A 271 13.26 -11.89 -17.66
N VAL A 272 14.57 -11.95 -17.88
CA VAL A 272 15.36 -10.79 -18.30
C VAL A 272 14.88 -10.32 -19.68
N LYS A 273 14.76 -11.25 -20.63
CA LYS A 273 14.21 -10.96 -21.97
C LYS A 273 12.79 -10.43 -21.91
N ALA A 274 11.92 -11.07 -21.13
CA ALA A 274 10.52 -10.65 -21.01
C ALA A 274 10.38 -9.20 -20.49
N TYR A 275 11.11 -8.84 -19.43
CA TYR A 275 11.06 -7.48 -18.89
C TYR A 275 11.78 -6.47 -19.79
N ALA A 276 12.88 -6.84 -20.45
CA ALA A 276 13.54 -5.99 -21.43
C ALA A 276 12.62 -5.68 -22.62
N THR A 277 11.93 -6.70 -23.17
CA THR A 277 10.97 -6.50 -24.27
C THR A 277 9.84 -5.58 -23.84
N ARG A 278 9.28 -5.79 -22.64
CA ARG A 278 8.23 -4.94 -22.09
C ARG A 278 8.72 -3.51 -21.87
N PHE A 279 9.94 -3.33 -21.37
CA PHE A 279 10.54 -2.01 -21.18
C PHE A 279 10.63 -1.28 -22.51
N MET A 280 11.25 -1.89 -23.53
CA MET A 280 11.44 -1.24 -24.84
C MET A 280 10.13 -0.93 -25.56
N ALA A 281 9.11 -1.78 -25.39
CA ALA A 281 7.78 -1.56 -25.96
C ALA A 281 7.01 -0.42 -25.29
N THR A 282 7.27 -0.14 -24.01
CA THR A 282 6.52 0.86 -23.23
C THR A 282 7.28 2.18 -23.09
N PHE A 283 8.61 2.16 -23.08
CA PHE A 283 9.44 3.35 -22.88
C PHE A 283 9.23 4.36 -24.00
N ASN A 284 8.96 5.61 -23.64
CA ASN A 284 8.83 6.74 -24.54
C ASN A 284 9.16 8.06 -23.79
N GLU A 285 9.21 9.17 -24.51
CA GLU A 285 9.55 10.47 -23.92
C GLU A 285 8.54 10.94 -22.87
N SER A 286 7.25 10.59 -22.99
CA SER A 286 6.20 11.08 -22.11
C SER A 286 6.05 10.30 -20.80
N ASN A 287 6.67 9.12 -20.67
CA ASN A 287 6.56 8.28 -19.47
C ASN A 287 7.88 8.10 -18.71
N GLN A 288 8.92 8.85 -19.05
CA GLN A 288 10.19 8.80 -18.32
C GLN A 288 10.00 9.24 -16.85
N PRO A 289 10.81 8.72 -15.90
CA PRO A 289 10.81 9.23 -14.54
C PRO A 289 11.07 10.74 -14.55
N ALA A 290 10.24 11.48 -13.82
CA ALA A 290 10.31 12.93 -13.75
C ALA A 290 11.72 13.41 -13.34
N GLU A 291 12.17 14.49 -13.98
CA GLU A 291 13.35 15.20 -13.53
C GLU A 291 12.95 16.12 -12.38
N THR A 292 13.58 15.95 -11.22
CA THR A 292 13.28 16.65 -9.98
C THR A 292 14.57 17.09 -9.32
N ASP A 293 14.56 18.26 -8.70
CA ASP A 293 15.72 18.71 -7.94
C ASP A 293 16.07 17.70 -6.83
N LEU A 294 17.38 17.50 -6.63
CA LEU A 294 17.88 16.65 -5.56
C LEU A 294 17.45 17.23 -4.20
N PRO A 295 16.66 16.51 -3.39
CA PRO A 295 16.14 17.03 -2.13
C PRO A 295 17.29 17.35 -1.16
N GLU A 296 17.11 18.37 -0.33
CA GLU A 296 18.04 18.66 0.79
C GLU A 296 17.98 17.54 1.84
N VAL A 297 16.77 17.04 2.12
CA VAL A 297 16.50 15.97 3.09
C VAL A 297 15.56 14.94 2.48
N GLY A 298 15.93 13.66 2.58
CA GLY A 298 15.12 12.54 2.12
C GLY A 298 15.73 11.77 0.95
N ALA A 299 14.99 10.79 0.44
CA ALA A 299 15.44 9.92 -0.64
C ALA A 299 15.43 10.68 -1.98
N PRO A 300 16.53 10.66 -2.77
CA PRO A 300 16.57 11.24 -4.10
C PRO A 300 15.81 10.33 -5.09
N ILE A 301 14.48 10.47 -5.15
CA ILE A 301 13.59 9.58 -5.91
C ILE A 301 13.95 9.50 -7.40
N GLU A 302 14.30 10.63 -8.04
CA GLU A 302 14.78 10.63 -9.42
C GLU A 302 16.00 9.71 -9.57
N PHE A 303 16.99 9.89 -8.70
CA PHE A 303 18.23 9.11 -8.74
C PHE A 303 17.96 7.61 -8.63
N LEU A 304 17.15 7.21 -7.65
CA LEU A 304 16.83 5.80 -7.41
C LEU A 304 16.07 5.16 -8.57
N SER A 305 15.06 5.85 -9.10
CA SER A 305 14.26 5.34 -10.22
C SER A 305 15.07 5.22 -11.52
N LYS A 306 15.94 6.19 -11.81
CA LYS A 306 16.82 6.16 -12.98
C LYS A 306 17.92 5.11 -12.83
N MET A 307 18.43 4.89 -11.62
CA MET A 307 19.45 3.88 -11.33
C MET A 307 18.96 2.46 -11.64
N SER A 308 17.72 2.11 -11.26
CA SER A 308 17.13 0.81 -11.63
C SER A 308 17.03 0.60 -13.14
N ILE A 309 16.66 1.65 -13.88
CA ILE A 309 16.57 1.60 -15.34
C ILE A 309 17.95 1.38 -15.97
N TYR A 310 18.94 2.18 -15.57
CA TYR A 310 20.32 2.07 -16.05
C TYR A 310 20.90 0.67 -15.78
N HIS A 311 20.85 0.23 -14.52
CA HIS A 311 21.49 -1.01 -14.10
C HIS A 311 20.81 -2.23 -14.72
N GLY A 312 19.47 -2.26 -14.71
CA GLY A 312 18.70 -3.33 -15.33
C GLY A 312 18.94 -3.47 -16.83
N LEU A 313 18.94 -2.36 -17.57
CA LEU A 313 19.23 -2.39 -19.02
C LEU A 313 20.69 -2.74 -19.31
N SER A 314 21.64 -2.20 -18.56
CA SER A 314 23.07 -2.49 -18.73
C SER A 314 23.36 -3.98 -18.57
N LEU A 315 22.82 -4.61 -17.51
CA LEU A 315 22.94 -6.05 -17.30
C LEU A 315 22.17 -6.85 -18.34
N ALA A 316 20.95 -6.45 -18.69
CA ALA A 316 20.16 -7.13 -19.72
C ALA A 316 20.86 -7.15 -21.07
N SER A 317 21.49 -6.05 -21.49
CA SER A 317 22.29 -5.99 -22.71
C SER A 317 23.47 -6.97 -22.68
N LYS A 318 24.13 -7.13 -21.54
CA LYS A 318 25.24 -8.09 -21.35
C LYS A 318 24.74 -9.55 -21.40
N ILE A 319 23.62 -9.84 -20.73
CA ILE A 319 23.05 -11.19 -20.60
C ILE A 319 22.44 -11.67 -21.93
N LEU A 320 21.68 -10.80 -22.61
CA LEU A 320 20.92 -11.16 -23.81
C LEU A 320 21.77 -11.05 -25.09
N GLY A 321 22.78 -10.18 -25.11
CA GLY A 321 23.63 -9.97 -26.28
C GLY A 321 22.80 -9.70 -27.55
N GLY A 322 22.90 -10.59 -28.54
CA GLY A 322 22.15 -10.49 -29.80
C GLY A 322 20.64 -10.65 -29.66
N GLU A 323 20.14 -11.17 -28.54
CA GLU A 323 18.71 -11.29 -28.26
C GLU A 323 18.09 -10.06 -27.57
N MET A 324 18.90 -9.02 -27.31
CA MET A 324 18.43 -7.79 -26.68
C MET A 324 17.43 -7.07 -27.59
N PRO A 325 16.18 -6.81 -27.14
CA PRO A 325 15.19 -6.10 -27.93
C PRO A 325 15.64 -4.66 -28.19
N ASP A 326 15.65 -4.27 -29.47
CA ASP A 326 16.06 -2.93 -29.94
C ASP A 326 17.37 -2.44 -29.29
N ALA A 327 18.42 -3.27 -29.41
CA ALA A 327 19.72 -3.03 -28.79
C ALA A 327 20.31 -1.62 -29.06
N PRO A 328 20.21 -1.03 -30.27
CA PRO A 328 20.71 0.32 -30.50
C PRO A 328 20.02 1.36 -29.60
N ARG A 329 18.69 1.29 -29.48
CA ARG A 329 17.92 2.20 -28.64
C ARG A 329 18.17 1.94 -27.16
N ALA A 330 18.28 0.67 -26.74
CA ALA A 330 18.63 0.33 -25.36
C ALA A 330 19.98 0.93 -24.95
N ASN A 331 20.99 0.86 -25.82
CA ASN A 331 22.30 1.45 -25.59
C ASN A 331 22.24 2.99 -25.47
N GLN A 332 21.42 3.65 -26.28
CA GLN A 332 21.20 5.10 -26.17
C GLN A 332 20.58 5.46 -24.82
N ILE A 333 19.57 4.71 -24.35
CA ILE A 333 18.93 4.93 -23.05
C ILE A 333 19.94 4.73 -21.92
N VAL A 334 20.75 3.67 -21.97
CA VAL A 334 21.80 3.40 -20.97
C VAL A 334 22.79 4.57 -20.90
N GLN A 335 23.31 5.04 -22.03
CA GLN A 335 24.24 6.17 -22.08
C GLN A 335 23.63 7.45 -21.53
N GLN A 336 22.39 7.77 -21.90
CA GLN A 336 21.68 8.95 -21.42
C GLN A 336 21.49 8.91 -19.89
N TYR A 337 21.05 7.76 -19.36
CA TYR A 337 20.80 7.59 -17.93
C TYR A 337 22.11 7.57 -17.14
N GLU A 338 23.18 6.98 -17.68
CA GLU A 338 24.52 7.01 -17.09
C GLU A 338 25.05 8.43 -16.96
N GLN A 339 24.94 9.24 -18.01
CA GLN A 339 25.36 10.64 -17.99
C GLN A 339 24.57 11.45 -16.94
N ARG A 340 23.25 11.25 -16.89
CA ARG A 340 22.38 11.92 -15.91
C ARG A 340 22.71 11.49 -14.48
N LEU A 341 22.84 10.19 -14.24
CA LEU A 341 23.17 9.64 -12.92
C LEU A 341 24.56 10.10 -12.46
N SER A 342 25.55 10.13 -13.35
CA SER A 342 26.88 10.67 -13.05
C SER A 342 26.82 12.14 -12.62
N THR A 343 26.00 12.94 -13.30
CA THR A 343 25.79 14.36 -12.96
C THR A 343 25.14 14.51 -11.58
N LEU A 344 24.08 13.72 -11.31
CA LEU A 344 23.39 13.74 -10.03
C LEU A 344 24.30 13.22 -8.89
N ALA A 345 25.11 12.19 -9.16
CA ALA A 345 26.04 11.63 -8.20
C ALA A 345 27.13 12.65 -7.83
N ALA A 346 27.68 13.37 -8.81
CA ALA A 346 28.62 14.46 -8.55
C ALA A 346 27.98 15.57 -7.70
N ALA A 347 26.75 15.96 -8.01
CA ALA A 347 26.01 16.96 -7.23
C ALA A 347 25.70 16.50 -5.79
N LEU A 348 25.34 15.22 -5.60
CA LEU A 348 25.14 14.63 -4.27
C LEU A 348 26.46 14.55 -3.50
N SER A 349 27.54 14.10 -4.14
CA SER A 349 28.86 13.99 -3.51
C SER A 349 29.41 15.36 -3.08
N ALA A 350 29.18 16.41 -3.86
CA ALA A 350 29.60 17.77 -3.54
C ALA A 350 28.96 18.30 -2.24
N ARG A 351 27.80 17.77 -1.84
CA ARG A 351 27.12 18.12 -0.58
C ARG A 351 27.74 17.47 0.65
N SER A 352 28.74 16.58 0.50
CA SER A 352 29.37 15.82 1.59
C SER A 352 28.33 15.17 2.52
N PRO A 353 27.49 14.26 2.00
CA PRO A 353 26.34 13.75 2.74
C PRO A 353 26.78 12.92 3.95
N GLU A 354 26.04 13.05 5.05
CA GLU A 354 26.26 12.27 6.27
C GLU A 354 26.25 10.76 5.96
N PRO A 355 27.12 9.93 6.59
CA PRO A 355 27.30 8.52 6.24
C PRO A 355 26.02 7.67 6.25
N HIS A 356 25.08 8.00 7.14
CA HIS A 356 23.81 7.30 7.33
C HIS A 356 22.62 8.00 6.64
N SER A 357 22.89 8.98 5.77
CA SER A 357 21.85 9.67 5.00
C SER A 357 21.41 8.87 3.77
N PHE A 358 20.22 9.19 3.25
CA PHE A 358 19.74 8.66 1.98
C PHE A 358 20.69 8.98 0.82
N ALA A 359 21.25 10.18 0.79
CA ALA A 359 22.21 10.59 -0.23
C ALA A 359 23.46 9.71 -0.23
N ALA A 360 24.05 9.45 0.94
CA ALA A 360 25.20 8.54 1.06
C ALA A 360 24.84 7.10 0.64
N SER A 361 23.63 6.62 1.00
CA SER A 361 23.15 5.31 0.56
C SER A 361 23.00 5.22 -0.97
N SER A 362 22.43 6.24 -1.60
CA SER A 362 22.30 6.31 -3.06
C SER A 362 23.64 6.35 -3.77
N LEU A 363 24.64 7.08 -3.24
CA LEU A 363 25.99 7.11 -3.80
C LEU A 363 26.67 5.73 -3.72
N ARG A 364 26.57 5.05 -2.57
CA ARG A 364 27.10 3.67 -2.45
C ARG A 364 26.43 2.72 -3.44
N ALA A 365 25.11 2.83 -3.61
CA ALA A 365 24.38 2.01 -4.58
C ALA A 365 24.82 2.31 -6.02
N TRP A 366 25.08 3.57 -6.35
CA TRP A 366 25.60 3.97 -7.66
C TRP A 366 27.00 3.41 -7.92
N ASP A 367 27.91 3.53 -6.97
CA ASP A 367 29.27 2.98 -7.09
C ASP A 367 29.26 1.47 -7.30
N ALA A 368 28.30 0.76 -6.69
CA ALA A 368 28.11 -0.68 -6.85
C ALA A 368 27.48 -1.08 -8.20
N CYS A 369 26.82 -0.16 -8.91
CA CYS A 369 26.22 -0.43 -10.22
C CYS A 369 27.16 -0.12 -11.39
N VAL A 370 28.08 0.84 -11.22
CA VAL A 370 29.01 1.29 -12.27
C VAL A 370 30.24 0.40 -12.38
N ARG A 371 30.68 -0.18 -11.26
CA ARG A 371 31.83 -1.10 -11.18
C ARG A 371 31.39 -2.52 -11.43
#